data_AF-A0A5C9E4N3-F1
#
_entry.id   AF-A0A5C9E4N3-F1
#
_cell.length_a   1.000
_cell.length_b   1.000
_cell.length_c   1.000
_cell.angle_alpha   90.00
_cell.angle_beta   90.00
_cell.angle_gamma   90.00
#
_symmetry.space_group_name_H-M   'P 1'
#
loop_
_entity.id
_entity.type
_entity.pdbx_description
1 polymer ?
#
loop_
_entity_poly.entity_id
_entity_poly.type
_entity_poly.pdbx_seq_one_letter_code
_entity_poly.pdbx_strand_id
1 'polypeptide(L)'
;MQLDEIINLLLDPIVLVLLIVVIVIIAIAASRRGPKAPSGPPEVKIMLKMKSTVEKGRDVESPPVKSREEIISDMYESKLEEIGIKPPKEGGHIPLVASSDLSQKLVEYQEQMGAISDDDIEATVEGIHSAEGAREVTDIIDMVADVIGLDEDDKKELQQLAHQEWKRHKDSK
;
A
#
# COMPACT_ATOMS: atom_id res chain seq x y z
N MET A 1 -20.66 66.45 -23.90
CA MET A 1 -19.97 66.37 -25.21
C MET A 1 -19.04 65.17 -25.30
N GLN A 2 -17.95 65.06 -24.51
CA GLN A 2 -17.06 63.89 -24.62
C GLN A 2 -17.71 62.56 -24.20
N LEU A 3 -18.60 62.57 -23.20
CA LEU A 3 -19.36 61.37 -22.79
C LEU A 3 -20.38 60.95 -23.86
N ASP A 4 -20.97 61.90 -24.57
CA ASP A 4 -21.95 61.62 -25.62
C ASP A 4 -21.29 61.01 -26.87
N GLU A 5 -20.05 61.42 -27.18
CA GLU A 5 -19.23 60.79 -28.23
C GLU A 5 -18.85 59.35 -27.88
N ILE A 6 -18.47 59.08 -26.62
CA ILE A 6 -18.14 57.72 -26.16
C ILE A 6 -19.38 56.82 -26.23
N ILE A 7 -20.54 57.32 -25.84
CA ILE A 7 -21.80 56.57 -25.89
C ILE A 7 -22.18 56.30 -27.36
N ASN A 8 -22.10 57.29 -28.24
CA ASN A 8 -22.40 57.09 -29.66
C ASN A 8 -21.41 56.15 -30.36
N LEU A 9 -20.14 56.15 -29.98
CA LEU A 9 -19.15 55.19 -30.47
C LEU A 9 -19.47 53.76 -30.03
N LEU A 10 -20.04 53.57 -28.82
CA LEU A 10 -20.50 52.26 -28.35
C LEU A 10 -21.77 51.77 -29.04
N LEU A 11 -22.60 52.68 -29.58
CA LEU A 11 -23.80 52.37 -30.35
C LEU A 11 -23.53 52.16 -31.85
N ASP A 12 -22.30 52.40 -32.32
CA ASP A 12 -21.94 52.12 -33.71
C ASP A 12 -22.05 50.60 -33.97
N PRO A 13 -22.85 50.18 -34.97
CA PRO A 13 -23.05 48.76 -35.28
C PRO A 13 -21.74 48.01 -35.57
N ILE A 14 -20.72 48.70 -36.10
CA ILE A 14 -19.41 48.09 -36.38
C ILE A 14 -18.66 47.80 -35.07
N VAL A 15 -18.63 48.77 -34.15
CA VAL A 15 -17.97 48.63 -32.85
C VAL A 15 -18.66 47.55 -32.01
N LEU A 16 -19.98 47.49 -32.07
CA LEU A 16 -20.80 46.50 -31.36
C LEU A 16 -20.50 45.07 -31.85
N VAL A 17 -20.41 44.86 -33.16
CA VAL A 17 -20.00 43.56 -33.75
C VAL A 17 -18.59 43.17 -33.31
N LEU A 18 -17.64 44.12 -33.32
CA LEU A 18 -16.26 43.88 -32.90
C LEU A 18 -16.20 43.48 -31.42
N LEU A 19 -16.97 44.14 -30.57
CA LEU A 19 -17.06 43.85 -29.13
C LEU A 19 -17.66 42.46 -28.88
N ILE A 20 -18.72 42.08 -29.61
CA ILE A 20 -19.29 40.73 -29.55
C ILE A 20 -18.25 39.68 -29.96
N VAL A 21 -17.51 39.91 -31.05
CA VAL A 21 -16.46 38.98 -31.50
C VAL A 21 -15.38 38.82 -30.44
N VAL A 22 -14.95 39.91 -29.79
CA VAL A 22 -13.98 39.86 -28.69
C VAL A 22 -14.52 39.05 -27.51
N ILE A 23 -15.78 39.27 -27.11
CA ILE A 23 -16.42 38.50 -26.04
C ILE A 23 -16.49 37.01 -26.41
N VAL A 24 -16.88 36.69 -27.65
CA VAL A 24 -16.97 35.31 -28.14
C VAL A 24 -15.59 34.64 -28.16
N ILE A 25 -14.53 35.33 -28.61
CA ILE A 25 -13.16 34.81 -28.57
C ILE A 25 -12.72 34.55 -27.12
N ILE A 26 -13.01 35.46 -26.19
CA ILE A 26 -12.69 35.29 -24.78
C ILE A 26 -13.49 34.13 -24.18
N ALA A 27 -14.77 34.00 -24.50
CA ALA A 27 -15.63 32.89 -24.04
C ALA A 27 -15.16 31.54 -24.59
N ILE A 28 -14.73 31.49 -25.86
CA ILE A 28 -14.15 30.28 -26.47
C ILE A 28 -12.78 29.97 -25.83
N ALA A 29 -11.94 30.98 -25.59
CA ALA A 29 -10.65 30.78 -24.93
C ALA A 29 -10.80 30.34 -23.47
N ALA A 30 -11.81 30.87 -22.76
CA ALA A 30 -12.13 30.49 -21.39
C ALA A 30 -12.77 29.09 -21.31
N SER A 31 -13.64 28.73 -22.25
CA SER A 31 -14.25 27.39 -22.29
C SER A 31 -13.30 26.29 -22.75
N ARG A 32 -12.29 26.62 -23.58
CA ARG A 32 -11.18 25.70 -23.93
C ARG A 32 -10.18 25.49 -22.79
N ARG A 33 -10.17 26.37 -21.79
CA ARG A 33 -9.47 26.11 -20.53
C ARG A 33 -10.33 25.12 -19.74
N GLY A 34 -10.15 23.83 -20.00
CA GLY A 34 -10.66 22.77 -19.15
C GLY A 34 -10.33 23.06 -17.68
N PRO A 35 -11.10 22.52 -16.72
CA PRO A 35 -10.91 22.81 -15.31
C PRO A 35 -9.44 22.64 -14.97
N LYS A 36 -8.79 23.72 -14.52
CA LYS A 36 -7.40 23.67 -14.06
C LYS A 36 -7.38 22.62 -12.96
N ALA A 37 -6.84 21.44 -13.26
CA ALA A 37 -6.57 20.44 -12.25
C ALA A 37 -5.72 21.15 -11.18
N PRO A 38 -6.08 21.07 -9.90
CA PRO A 38 -5.31 21.73 -8.86
C PRO A 38 -3.86 21.27 -8.95
N SER A 39 -2.97 22.17 -9.36
CA SER A 39 -1.53 21.91 -9.41
C SER A 39 -0.99 22.16 -8.01
N GLY A 40 -0.86 21.08 -7.26
CA GLY A 40 -0.30 21.09 -5.92
C GLY A 40 0.08 19.66 -5.50
N PRO A 41 0.86 19.54 -4.41
CA PRO A 41 1.18 18.26 -3.80
C PRO A 41 -0.09 17.42 -3.54
N PRO A 42 -0.01 16.08 -3.58
CA PRO A 42 -1.17 15.20 -3.43
C PRO A 42 -2.00 15.50 -2.17
N GLU A 43 -1.37 15.92 -1.08
CA GLU A 43 -1.99 16.34 0.17
C GLU A 43 -2.97 17.52 -0.01
N VAL A 44 -2.59 18.52 -0.81
CA VAL A 44 -3.39 19.73 -1.06
C VAL A 44 -4.62 19.39 -1.91
N LYS A 45 -4.51 18.40 -2.81
CA LYS A 45 -5.65 17.93 -3.63
C LYS A 45 -6.72 17.25 -2.78
N ILE A 46 -6.31 16.48 -1.77
CA ILE A 46 -7.22 15.78 -0.86
C ILE A 46 -7.98 16.80 -0.02
N MET A 47 -7.28 17.79 0.55
CA MET A 47 -7.89 18.87 1.32
C MET A 47 -8.87 19.71 0.49
N LEU A 48 -8.54 20.05 -0.77
CA LEU A 48 -9.41 20.81 -1.65
C LEU A 48 -10.68 20.02 -2.04
N LYS A 49 -10.55 18.70 -2.27
CA LYS A 49 -11.71 17.83 -2.51
C LYS A 49 -12.63 17.83 -1.31
N MET A 50 -12.09 17.61 -0.10
CA MET A 50 -12.83 17.64 1.18
C MET A 50 -13.56 18.95 1.40
N LYS A 51 -12.88 20.09 1.18
CA LYS A 51 -13.51 21.41 1.31
C LYS A 51 -14.70 21.56 0.36
N SER A 52 -14.58 21.08 -0.89
CA SER A 52 -15.68 21.16 -1.85
C SER A 52 -16.84 20.19 -1.55
N THR A 53 -16.59 19.04 -0.91
CA THR A 53 -17.65 18.11 -0.47
C THR A 53 -18.42 18.68 0.71
N VAL A 54 -17.73 19.33 1.66
CA VAL A 54 -18.35 20.07 2.78
C VAL A 54 -19.19 21.24 2.27
N GLU A 55 -18.67 22.06 1.35
CA GLU A 55 -19.41 23.20 0.78
C GLU A 55 -20.65 22.77 -0.02
N LYS A 56 -20.66 21.54 -0.57
CA LYS A 56 -21.80 20.97 -1.31
C LYS A 56 -22.78 20.19 -0.43
N GLY A 57 -22.58 20.17 0.89
CA GLY A 57 -23.48 19.49 1.84
C GLY A 57 -23.59 17.98 1.65
N ARG A 58 -22.57 17.34 1.06
CA ARG A 58 -22.49 15.87 0.98
C ARG A 58 -21.66 15.34 2.14
N ASP A 59 -22.03 14.17 2.65
CA ASP A 59 -21.22 13.48 3.67
C ASP A 59 -19.78 13.34 3.18
N VAL A 60 -18.85 13.76 4.02
CA VAL A 60 -17.42 13.65 3.76
C VAL A 60 -17.05 12.19 3.94
N GLU A 61 -17.04 11.43 2.85
CA GLU A 61 -16.33 10.15 2.84
C GLU A 61 -14.86 10.44 3.12
N SER A 62 -14.42 10.07 4.33
CA SER A 62 -13.00 10.06 4.66
C SER A 62 -12.30 9.21 3.60
N PRO A 63 -11.22 9.69 2.96
CA PRO A 63 -10.45 8.84 2.08
C PRO A 63 -10.05 7.61 2.88
N PRO A 64 -10.11 6.40 2.29
CA PRO A 64 -9.58 5.21 2.94
C PRO A 64 -8.10 5.49 3.16
N VAL A 65 -7.75 5.81 4.41
CA VAL A 65 -6.37 5.97 4.82
C VAL A 65 -5.87 4.55 4.87
N LYS A 66 -5.17 4.12 3.81
CA LYS A 66 -4.55 2.81 3.79
C LYS A 66 -3.75 2.62 5.07
N SER A 67 -3.99 1.53 5.77
CA SER A 67 -3.23 1.25 6.99
C SER A 67 -1.75 1.12 6.64
N ARG A 68 -0.87 1.26 7.63
CA ARG A 68 0.56 1.01 7.39
C ARG A 68 0.78 -0.41 6.86
N GLU A 69 0.00 -1.39 7.32
CA GLU A 69 0.07 -2.75 6.77
C GLU A 69 -0.33 -2.78 5.30
N GLU A 70 -1.40 -2.10 4.91
CA GLU A 70 -1.88 -2.09 3.52
C GLU A 70 -0.87 -1.44 2.56
N ILE A 71 -0.16 -0.39 3.00
CA ILE A 71 0.93 0.23 2.22
C ILE A 71 2.13 -0.72 2.09
N ILE A 72 2.44 -1.47 3.16
CA ILE A 72 3.55 -2.43 3.16
C ILE A 72 3.22 -3.62 2.24
N SER A 73 1.98 -4.12 2.29
CA SER A 73 1.49 -5.19 1.41
C SER A 73 1.59 -4.79 -0.07
N ASP A 74 1.10 -3.60 -0.44
CA ASP A 74 1.19 -3.09 -1.82
C ASP A 74 2.65 -3.02 -2.30
N MET A 75 3.57 -2.55 -1.45
CA MET A 75 5.00 -2.48 -1.80
C MET A 75 5.62 -3.85 -1.98
N TYR A 76 5.24 -4.82 -1.14
CA TYR A 76 5.76 -6.19 -1.22
C TYR A 76 5.25 -6.91 -2.47
N GLU A 77 3.95 -6.82 -2.76
CA GLU A 77 3.36 -7.36 -3.99
C GLU A 77 4.02 -6.77 -5.24
N SER A 78 4.23 -5.44 -5.27
CA SER A 78 4.89 -4.77 -6.38
C SER A 78 6.33 -5.26 -6.61
N LYS A 79 7.07 -5.59 -5.54
CA LYS A 79 8.43 -6.13 -5.65
C LYS A 79 8.45 -7.59 -6.09
N LEU A 80 7.48 -8.39 -5.64
CA LEU A 80 7.34 -9.78 -6.06
C LEU A 80 6.99 -9.89 -7.55
N GLU A 81 6.08 -9.04 -8.04
CA GLU A 81 5.77 -8.96 -9.48
C GLU A 81 6.98 -8.53 -10.32
N GLU A 82 7.81 -7.61 -9.81
CA GLU A 82 9.03 -7.14 -10.50
C GLU A 82 10.06 -8.27 -10.67
N ILE A 83 10.14 -9.21 -9.72
CA ILE A 83 11.01 -10.40 -9.81
C ILE A 83 10.31 -11.62 -10.43
N GLY A 84 9.08 -11.46 -10.95
CA GLY A 84 8.34 -12.51 -11.66
C GLY A 84 7.74 -13.60 -10.77
N ILE A 85 7.66 -13.35 -9.46
CA ILE A 85 7.07 -14.26 -8.48
C ILE A 85 5.63 -13.79 -8.21
N LYS A 86 4.66 -14.68 -8.38
CA LYS A 86 3.25 -14.36 -8.11
C LYS A 86 3.02 -14.44 -6.59
N PRO A 87 2.60 -13.35 -5.92
CA PRO A 87 2.22 -13.44 -4.52
C PRO A 87 1.02 -14.39 -4.36
N PRO A 88 1.00 -15.25 -3.31
CA PRO A 88 -0.14 -16.08 -3.01
C PRO A 88 -1.35 -15.18 -2.70
N LYS A 89 -2.47 -15.43 -3.39
CA LYS A 89 -3.68 -14.57 -3.36
C LYS A 89 -4.68 -14.97 -2.27
N GLU A 90 -4.37 -15.91 -1.42
CA GLU A 90 -5.26 -16.34 -0.34
C GLU A 90 -4.71 -15.84 0.99
N GLY A 91 -5.39 -14.86 1.59
CA GLY A 91 -5.20 -14.58 3.01
C GLY A 91 -5.13 -13.14 3.48
N GLY A 92 -5.15 -12.10 2.63
CA GLY A 92 -5.34 -10.69 3.07
C GLY A 92 -4.30 -10.10 4.04
N HIS A 93 -3.36 -10.88 4.55
CA HIS A 93 -2.25 -10.49 5.40
C HIS A 93 -1.08 -11.37 5.00
N ILE A 94 -0.02 -10.74 4.49
CA ILE A 94 1.28 -11.40 4.40
C ILE A 94 1.85 -11.31 5.80
N PRO A 95 1.98 -12.40 6.57
CA PRO A 95 2.67 -12.34 7.85
C PRO A 95 4.09 -11.82 7.59
N LEU A 96 4.50 -10.79 8.33
CA LEU A 96 5.84 -10.17 8.31
C LEU A 96 7.00 -11.18 8.51
N VAL A 97 6.64 -12.42 8.83
CA VAL A 97 7.48 -13.56 9.16
C VAL A 97 7.99 -14.30 7.90
N ALA A 98 7.44 -14.06 6.70
CA ALA A 98 7.74 -14.79 5.46
C ALA A 98 9.12 -14.52 4.80
N SER A 99 10.05 -13.86 5.48
CA SER A 99 11.39 -13.57 4.92
C SER A 99 12.43 -14.67 5.15
N SER A 100 12.19 -15.62 6.05
CA SER A 100 13.15 -16.70 6.33
C SER A 100 12.71 -18.04 5.75
N ASP A 101 13.70 -18.83 5.33
CA ASP A 101 13.49 -20.18 4.79
C ASP A 101 12.76 -21.09 5.80
N LEU A 102 13.01 -20.88 7.10
CA LEU A 102 12.32 -21.57 8.20
C LEU A 102 10.83 -21.24 8.23
N SER A 103 10.48 -19.95 8.20
CA SER A 103 9.09 -19.51 8.29
C SER A 103 8.27 -19.98 7.08
N GLN A 104 8.87 -19.96 5.89
CA GLN A 104 8.21 -20.47 4.68
C GLN A 104 7.92 -21.96 4.80
N LYS A 105 8.85 -22.72 5.38
CA LYS A 105 8.67 -24.16 5.60
C LYS A 105 7.57 -24.44 6.64
N LEU A 106 7.51 -23.66 7.72
CA LEU A 106 6.44 -23.77 8.72
C LEU A 106 5.06 -23.42 8.14
N VAL A 107 4.97 -22.42 7.27
CA VAL A 107 3.74 -22.07 6.54
C VAL A 107 3.33 -23.20 5.58
N GLU A 108 4.28 -23.80 4.86
CA GLU A 108 4.01 -24.96 4.01
C GLU A 108 3.39 -26.12 4.82
N TYR A 109 3.93 -26.42 6.01
CA TYR A 109 3.38 -27.44 6.89
C TYR A 109 2.02 -27.05 7.49
N GLN A 110 1.80 -25.77 7.78
CA GLN A 110 0.49 -25.25 8.16
C GLN A 110 -0.55 -25.47 7.05
N GLU A 111 -0.24 -25.16 5.79
CA GLU A 111 -1.17 -25.34 4.66
C GLU A 111 -1.47 -26.83 4.42
N GLN A 112 -0.49 -27.70 4.59
CA GLN A 112 -0.65 -29.14 4.36
C GLN A 112 -1.39 -29.86 5.48
N MET A 113 -1.13 -29.50 6.74
CA MET A 113 -1.63 -30.24 7.91
C MET A 113 -2.69 -29.48 8.72
N GLY A 114 -2.81 -28.16 8.54
CA GLY A 114 -3.79 -27.31 9.21
C GLY A 114 -3.66 -27.24 10.74
N ALA A 115 -2.50 -27.65 11.28
CA ALA A 115 -2.31 -27.93 12.70
C ALA A 115 -1.58 -26.81 13.47
N ILE A 116 -1.06 -25.80 12.77
CA ILE A 116 -0.34 -24.66 13.34
C ILE A 116 -1.04 -23.36 12.91
N SER A 117 -1.22 -22.42 13.83
CA SER A 117 -1.71 -21.09 13.51
C SER A 117 -0.56 -20.14 13.14
N ASP A 118 -0.87 -19.04 12.44
CA ASP A 118 0.11 -17.99 12.11
C ASP A 118 0.83 -17.47 13.38
N ASP A 119 0.09 -17.34 14.49
CA ASP A 119 0.60 -16.91 15.79
C ASP A 119 1.63 -17.92 16.35
N ASP A 120 1.41 -19.23 16.14
CA ASP A 120 2.34 -20.27 16.59
C ASP A 120 3.63 -20.25 15.77
N ILE A 121 3.56 -19.93 14.46
CA ILE A 121 4.74 -19.76 13.61
C ILE A 121 5.56 -18.57 14.08
N GLU A 122 4.90 -17.43 14.33
CA GLU A 122 5.57 -16.23 14.82
C GLU A 122 6.24 -16.48 16.18
N ALA A 123 5.51 -17.09 17.12
CA ALA A 123 6.04 -17.44 18.44
C ALA A 123 7.22 -18.41 18.35
N THR A 124 7.19 -19.37 17.43
CA THR A 124 8.28 -20.32 17.18
C THR A 124 9.54 -19.59 16.69
N VAL A 125 9.40 -18.72 15.69
CA VAL A 125 10.51 -17.96 15.11
C VAL A 125 11.10 -16.99 16.14
N GLU A 126 10.26 -16.31 16.92
CA GLU A 126 10.71 -15.41 17.99
C GLU A 126 11.43 -16.18 19.10
N GLY A 127 10.93 -17.35 19.48
CA GLY A 127 11.58 -18.25 20.43
C GLY A 127 12.98 -18.66 19.96
N ILE A 128 13.12 -19.00 18.68
CA ILE A 128 14.40 -19.34 18.07
C ILE A 128 15.35 -18.14 18.08
N HIS A 129 14.89 -16.94 17.73
CA HIS A 129 15.72 -15.73 17.76
C HIS A 129 16.21 -15.36 19.17
N SER A 130 15.41 -15.68 20.19
CA SER A 130 15.68 -15.41 21.59
C SER A 130 16.57 -16.47 22.25
N ALA A 131 16.64 -17.67 21.69
CA ALA A 131 17.39 -18.79 22.24
C ALA A 131 18.88 -18.45 22.51
N GLU A 132 19.38 -18.90 23.66
CA GLU A 132 20.76 -18.68 24.09
C GLU A 132 21.72 -19.72 23.50
N GLY A 133 21.22 -20.90 23.14
CA GLY A 133 22.03 -21.99 22.62
C GLY A 133 21.35 -22.84 21.55
N ALA A 134 22.17 -23.50 20.74
CA ALA A 134 21.76 -24.41 19.69
C ALA A 134 20.84 -25.55 20.20
N ARG A 135 21.03 -26.00 21.43
CA ARG A 135 20.18 -27.03 22.04
C ARG A 135 18.74 -26.54 22.23
N GLU A 136 18.57 -25.30 22.71
CA GLU A 136 17.26 -24.70 22.93
C GLU A 136 16.50 -24.48 21.60
N VAL A 137 17.22 -24.11 20.54
CA VAL A 137 16.65 -24.05 19.17
C VAL A 137 16.11 -25.42 18.73
N THR A 138 16.83 -26.49 19.05
CA THR A 138 16.42 -27.86 18.73
C THR A 138 15.19 -28.26 19.54
N ASP A 139 15.18 -27.95 20.84
CA ASP A 139 14.07 -28.26 21.74
C ASP A 139 12.77 -27.53 21.31
N ILE A 140 12.87 -26.28 20.82
CA ILE A 140 11.72 -25.53 20.28
C ILE A 140 11.16 -26.22 19.03
N ILE A 141 12.02 -26.58 18.07
CA ILE A 141 11.58 -27.27 16.85
C ILE A 141 11.04 -28.66 17.17
N ASP A 142 11.60 -29.36 18.15
CA ASP A 142 11.09 -30.67 18.56
C ASP A 142 9.67 -30.58 19.09
N MET A 143 9.38 -29.57 19.91
CA MET A 143 8.02 -29.34 20.42
C MET A 143 7.04 -29.05 19.29
N VAL A 144 7.44 -28.20 18.34
CA VAL A 144 6.61 -27.86 17.18
C VAL A 144 6.40 -29.09 16.30
N ALA A 145 7.47 -29.78 15.91
CA ALA A 145 7.43 -30.98 15.07
C ALA A 145 6.56 -32.09 15.66
N ASP A 146 6.60 -32.28 16.98
CA ASP A 146 5.77 -33.26 17.68
C ASP A 146 4.28 -32.86 17.66
N VAL A 147 3.96 -31.56 17.70
CA VAL A 147 2.59 -31.03 17.61
C VAL A 147 2.03 -31.21 16.19
N ILE A 148 2.83 -30.95 15.15
CA ILE A 148 2.40 -31.16 13.76
C ILE A 148 2.56 -32.60 13.27
N GLY A 149 3.17 -33.48 14.07
CA GLY A 149 3.31 -34.89 13.73
C GLY A 149 4.23 -35.13 12.53
N LEU A 150 5.32 -34.36 12.43
CA LEU A 150 6.31 -34.53 11.37
C LEU A 150 7.08 -35.83 11.50
N ASP A 151 7.55 -36.33 10.36
CA ASP A 151 8.50 -37.44 10.34
C ASP A 151 9.91 -37.00 10.76
N GLU A 152 10.78 -37.97 11.01
CA GLU A 152 12.14 -37.74 11.48
C GLU A 152 13.06 -37.08 10.45
N ASP A 153 12.70 -37.07 9.17
CA ASP A 153 13.51 -36.47 8.12
C ASP A 153 13.11 -34.99 7.93
N ASP A 154 11.81 -34.69 7.91
CA ASP A 154 11.25 -33.34 7.94
C ASP A 154 11.66 -32.58 9.21
N LYS A 155 11.63 -33.27 10.37
CA LYS A 155 12.07 -32.71 11.66
C LYS A 155 13.53 -32.27 11.61
N LYS A 156 14.42 -33.08 11.00
CA LYS A 156 15.84 -32.72 10.84
C LYS A 156 16.03 -31.55 9.88
N GLU A 157 15.25 -31.49 8.80
CA GLU A 157 15.29 -30.36 7.87
C GLU A 157 14.92 -29.05 8.59
N LEU A 158 13.82 -29.06 9.35
CA LEU A 158 13.38 -27.92 10.16
C LEU A 158 14.41 -27.51 11.20
N GLN A 159 15.00 -28.47 11.91
CA GLN A 159 16.08 -28.19 12.85
C GLN A 159 17.24 -27.50 12.15
N GLN A 160 17.68 -27.99 10.99
CA GLN A 160 18.78 -27.38 10.24
C GLN A 160 18.47 -25.94 9.82
N LEU A 161 17.27 -25.69 9.30
CA LEU A 161 16.81 -24.35 8.93
C LEU A 161 16.75 -23.42 10.16
N ALA A 162 16.29 -23.92 11.30
CA ALA A 162 16.25 -23.16 12.54
C ALA A 162 17.65 -22.82 13.09
N HIS A 163 18.60 -23.75 13.01
CA HIS A 163 19.99 -23.49 13.37
C HIS A 163 20.63 -22.42 12.48
N GLN A 164 20.35 -22.47 11.17
CA GLN A 164 20.83 -21.46 10.23
C GLN A 164 20.24 -20.08 10.54
N GLU A 165 18.93 -20.01 10.81
CA GLU A 165 18.26 -18.77 11.13
C GLU A 165 18.76 -18.16 12.46
N TRP A 166 18.85 -18.98 13.50
CA TRP A 166 19.42 -18.58 14.79
C TRP A 166 20.83 -18.01 14.63
N LYS A 167 21.67 -18.70 13.85
CA LYS A 167 23.04 -18.26 13.59
C LYS A 167 23.07 -16.94 12.82
N ARG A 168 22.26 -16.78 11.77
CA ARG A 168 22.10 -15.52 11.03
C ARG A 168 21.72 -14.37 11.96
N HIS A 169 20.78 -14.61 12.88
CA HIS A 169 20.32 -13.59 13.83
C HIS A 169 21.38 -13.24 14.88
N LYS A 170 22.14 -14.22 15.39
CA LYS A 170 23.25 -13.97 16.34
C LYS A 170 24.42 -13.23 15.68
N ASP A 171 24.77 -13.58 14.45
CA ASP A 171 25.86 -12.95 13.70
C ASP A 171 25.53 -11.51 13.24
N SER A 172 24.23 -11.16 13.19
CA SER A 172 23.75 -9.82 12.79
C SER A 172 23.64 -8.82 13.95
N LYS A 173 23.85 -9.23 15.20
CA LYS A 173 23.86 -8.36 16.40
C LYS A 173 25.28 -7.92 16.77
#